data_AF-A0A965Q6W5-F1
#
_entry.id   AF-A0A965Q6W5-F1
#
_cell.length_a   1.000
_cell.length_b   1.000
_cell.length_c   1.000
_cell.angle_alpha   90.00
_cell.angle_beta   90.00
_cell.angle_gamma   90.00
#
_symmetry.space_group_name_H-M   'P 1'
#
loop_
_entity.id
_entity.type
_entity.pdbx_description
1 polymer ?
#
loop_
_entity_poly.entity_id
_entity_poly.type
_entity_poly.pdbx_seq_one_letter_code
_entity_poly.pdbx_strand_id
1 'polypeptide(L)'
;MLKRLTSRLQKNIDSILMIFISTALVVGLFTLYSASGRNMILVLNQLLYIGLGFILLWITAKTHPKYYEKLALPIYIIGLLLLFAVMFVGQSSHGAKRWLNLG
;
A
#
# COMPACT_ATOMS: atom_id res chain seq x y z
N MET A 1 19.33 -14.96 23.49
CA MET A 1 17.91 -14.52 23.59
C MET A 1 17.41 -13.88 22.28
N LEU A 2 18.19 -13.00 21.65
CA LEU A 2 17.82 -12.30 20.39
C LEU A 2 17.43 -13.22 19.22
N LYS A 3 18.14 -14.34 19.00
CA LYS A 3 17.84 -15.31 17.91
C LYS A 3 16.47 -16.00 17.99
N ARG A 4 15.84 -16.03 19.18
CA ARG A 4 14.50 -16.64 19.37
C ARG A 4 13.36 -15.66 19.13
N LEU A 5 13.63 -14.36 19.25
CA LEU A 5 12.67 -13.29 18.94
C LEU A 5 12.58 -13.10 17.42
N THR A 6 13.73 -13.10 16.74
CA THR A 6 13.81 -12.97 15.28
C THR A 6 13.11 -14.13 14.56
N SER A 7 13.25 -15.37 15.04
CA SER A 7 12.59 -16.53 14.41
C SER A 7 11.06 -16.55 14.55
N ARG A 8 10.50 -15.88 15.58
CA ARG A 8 9.04 -15.69 15.72
C ARG A 8 8.52 -14.52 14.87
N LEU A 9 9.35 -13.51 14.64
CA LEU A 9 9.01 -12.40 13.73
C LEU A 9 9.11 -12.81 12.25
N GLN A 10 10.14 -13.60 11.91
CA GLN A 10 10.45 -14.07 10.56
C GLN A 10 9.62 -15.29 10.11
N LYS A 11 8.96 -16.00 11.03
CA LYS A 11 7.94 -16.97 10.64
C LYS A 11 6.84 -16.23 9.86
N ASN A 12 6.75 -16.52 8.56
CA ASN A 12 5.82 -15.98 7.55
C ASN A 12 6.26 -14.71 6.79
N ILE A 13 7.49 -14.22 6.93
CA ILE A 13 7.99 -13.10 6.09
C ILE A 13 9.13 -13.60 5.20
N ASP A 14 8.93 -13.51 3.88
CA ASP A 14 9.94 -13.83 2.87
C ASP A 14 10.96 -12.69 2.77
N SER A 15 12.18 -12.94 3.25
CA SER A 15 13.25 -11.94 3.26
C SER A 15 13.70 -11.53 1.86
N ILE A 16 13.64 -12.42 0.87
CA ILE A 16 14.05 -12.13 -0.50
C ILE A 16 13.06 -11.16 -1.13
N LEU A 17 11.77 -11.45 -0.96
CA LEU A 17 10.70 -10.62 -1.50
C LEU A 17 10.70 -9.22 -0.87
N MET A 18 10.99 -9.14 0.43
CA MET A 18 11.17 -7.85 1.14
C MET A 18 12.35 -7.03 0.60
N ILE A 19 13.47 -7.66 0.22
CA ILE A 19 14.62 -6.97 -0.37
C ILE A 19 14.23 -6.41 -1.75
N PHE A 20 13.56 -7.19 -2.59
CA PHE A 20 13.10 -6.73 -3.90
C PHE A 20 12.14 -5.55 -3.78
N ILE A 21 11.14 -5.64 -2.89
CA ILE A 21 10.20 -4.53 -2.65
C ILE A 21 10.96 -3.29 -2.17
N SER A 22 11.84 -3.43 -1.17
CA SER A 22 12.59 -2.29 -0.63
C SER A 22 13.47 -1.64 -1.69
N THR A 23 14.12 -2.44 -2.54
CA THR A 23 14.95 -1.95 -3.64
C THR A 23 14.11 -1.18 -4.66
N ALA A 24 12.95 -1.72 -5.05
CA ALA A 24 12.03 -1.06 -5.97
C ALA A 24 11.53 0.29 -5.41
N LEU A 25 11.23 0.36 -4.10
CA LEU A 25 10.82 1.61 -3.44
C LEU A 25 11.94 2.64 -3.43
N VAL A 26 13.18 2.24 -3.15
CA VAL A 26 14.35 3.13 -3.19
C VAL A 26 14.55 3.69 -4.59
N VAL A 27 14.55 2.83 -5.61
CA VAL A 27 14.64 3.25 -7.02
C VAL A 27 13.48 4.19 -7.38
N GLY A 28 12.26 3.90 -6.93
CA GLY A 28 11.07 4.74 -7.11
C GLY A 28 11.21 6.13 -6.49
N LEU A 29 11.82 6.24 -5.31
CA LEU A 29 12.08 7.53 -4.67
C LEU A 29 13.13 8.34 -5.44
N PHE A 30 14.20 7.69 -5.92
CA PHE A 30 15.20 8.36 -6.77
C PHE A 30 14.62 8.85 -8.09
N THR A 31 13.80 8.04 -8.76
CA THR A 31 13.14 8.43 -10.01
C THR A 31 12.13 9.53 -9.77
N LEU A 32 11.36 9.49 -8.68
CA LEU A 32 10.44 10.56 -8.31
C LEU A 32 11.18 11.87 -8.03
N TYR A 33 12.28 11.85 -7.28
CA TYR A 33 13.08 13.04 -7.00
C TYR A 33 13.66 13.66 -8.29
N SER A 34 14.10 12.80 -9.22
CA SER A 34 14.62 13.22 -10.52
C SER A 34 13.53 13.84 -11.41
N ALA A 35 12.40 13.14 -11.57
CA ALA A 35 11.31 13.54 -12.46
C ALA A 35 10.52 14.75 -11.94
N SER A 36 10.46 14.95 -10.62
CA SER A 36 9.75 16.06 -9.99
C SER A 36 10.52 17.38 -9.95
N GLY A 37 11.72 17.43 -10.54
CA GLY A 37 12.55 18.64 -10.50
C GLY A 37 13.10 18.94 -9.11
N ARG A 38 13.46 17.91 -8.32
CA ARG A 38 13.95 18.01 -6.93
C ARG A 38 12.94 18.52 -5.91
N ASN A 39 11.64 18.29 -6.15
CA ASN A 39 10.60 18.68 -5.20
C ASN A 39 10.59 17.73 -3.99
N MET A 40 11.18 18.20 -2.88
CA MET A 40 11.26 17.41 -1.64
C MET A 40 9.91 17.14 -0.98
N ILE A 41 8.89 17.97 -1.22
CA ILE A 41 7.55 17.77 -0.64
C ILE A 41 6.92 16.49 -1.21
N LEU A 42 7.07 16.24 -2.52
CA LEU A 42 6.57 15.03 -3.15
C LEU A 42 7.30 13.77 -2.65
N VAL A 43 8.61 13.85 -2.43
CA VAL A 43 9.39 12.75 -1.86
C VAL A 43 8.99 12.47 -0.42
N LEU A 44 8.74 13.50 0.39
CA LEU A 44 8.29 13.34 1.78
C LEU A 44 6.90 12.69 1.83
N ASN A 45 5.97 13.13 0.97
CA ASN A 45 4.65 12.50 0.85
C ASN A 45 4.77 11.03 0.43
N GLN A 46 5.63 10.74 -0.54
CA GLN A 46 5.90 9.35 -0.96
C GLN A 46 6.47 8.50 0.18
N LEU A 47 7.35 9.05 1.01
CA LEU A 47 7.87 8.37 2.20
C LEU A 47 6.77 8.08 3.23
N LEU A 48 5.83 8.99 3.44
CA LEU A 48 4.67 8.75 4.31
C LEU A 48 3.79 7.61 3.77
N TYR A 49 3.50 7.60 2.47
CA TYR A 49 2.74 6.50 1.85
C TYR A 49 3.47 5.17 1.95
N ILE A 50 4.80 5.16 1.75
CA ILE A 50 5.63 3.97 1.94
C ILE A 50 5.54 3.47 3.40
N GLY A 51 5.66 4.38 4.38
CA GLY A 51 5.54 4.04 5.79
C GLY A 51 4.18 3.43 6.14
N LEU A 52 3.09 4.04 5.69
CA LEU A 52 1.73 3.51 5.84
C LEU A 52 1.59 2.13 5.16
N GLY A 53 2.15 1.98 3.96
CA GLY A 53 2.19 0.72 3.23
C GLY A 53 2.91 -0.40 4.00
N PHE A 54 4.05 -0.11 4.62
CA PHE A 54 4.76 -1.09 5.45
C PHE A 54 3.99 -1.48 6.72
N ILE A 55 3.31 -0.53 7.37
CA ILE A 55 2.45 -0.81 8.51
C ILE A 55 1.30 -1.75 8.10
N LEU A 56 0.63 -1.44 6.99
CA LEU A 56 -0.43 -2.28 6.42
C LEU A 56 0.08 -3.66 6.03
N LEU A 57 1.25 -3.74 5.38
CA LEU A 57 1.89 -5.00 5.00
C LEU A 57 2.18 -5.85 6.24
N TRP A 58 2.69 -5.27 7.32
CA TRP A 58 2.97 -5.99 8.55
C TRP A 58 1.69 -6.52 9.21
N ILE A 59 0.66 -5.68 9.38
CA ILE A 59 -0.64 -6.12 9.89
C ILE A 59 -1.18 -7.27 9.02
N THR A 60 -1.05 -7.12 7.71
CA THR A 60 -1.55 -8.10 6.75
C THR A 60 -0.82 -9.44 6.89
N ALA A 61 0.51 -9.41 6.95
CA ALA A 61 1.36 -10.59 7.09
C ALA A 61 1.18 -11.34 8.41
N LYS A 62 0.75 -10.67 9.48
CA LYS A 62 0.49 -11.29 10.79
C LYS A 62 -0.93 -11.84 10.94
N THR A 63 -1.86 -11.45 10.08
CA THR A 63 -3.25 -11.90 10.16
C THR A 63 -3.41 -13.29 9.54
N HIS A 64 -4.17 -14.17 10.20
CA HIS A 64 -4.37 -15.54 9.74
C HIS A 64 -5.23 -15.59 8.45
N PRO A 65 -4.89 -16.42 7.43
CA PRO A 65 -5.59 -16.48 6.14
C PRO A 65 -7.13 -16.58 6.21
N LYS A 66 -7.64 -17.39 7.14
CA LYS A 66 -9.09 -17.54 7.41
C LYS A 66 -9.85 -16.22 7.66
N TYR A 67 -9.20 -15.17 8.16
CA TYR A 67 -9.86 -13.87 8.33
C TYR A 67 -10.10 -13.21 6.97
N TYR A 68 -9.17 -13.30 6.04
CA TYR A 68 -9.35 -12.77 4.69
C TYR A 68 -10.44 -13.50 3.91
N GLU A 69 -10.55 -14.82 4.08
CA GLU A 69 -11.64 -15.60 3.46
C GLU A 69 -13.02 -15.11 3.92
N LYS A 70 -13.19 -14.81 5.21
CA LYS A 70 -14.45 -14.27 5.74
C LYS A 70 -14.71 -12.83 5.29
N LEU A 71 -13.65 -12.03 5.14
CA LEU A 71 -13.73 -10.65 4.69
C LEU A 71 -13.87 -10.51 3.17
N ALA A 72 -13.63 -11.57 2.40
CA ALA A 72 -13.66 -11.53 0.94
C ALA A 72 -14.99 -10.98 0.39
N LEU A 73 -16.12 -11.52 0.86
CA LEU A 73 -17.44 -11.09 0.41
C LEU A 73 -17.76 -9.64 0.84
N PRO A 74 -17.60 -9.24 2.11
CA PRO A 74 -17.77 -7.84 2.52
C PRO A 74 -16.90 -6.86 1.73
N ILE A 75 -15.61 -7.15 1.56
CA ILE A 75 -14.68 -6.28 0.82
C ILE A 75 -15.10 -6.15 -0.65
N TYR A 76 -15.54 -7.25 -1.27
CA TYR A 76 -16.03 -7.24 -2.64
C TYR A 76 -17.27 -6.35 -2.80
N ILE A 77 -18.24 -6.47 -1.89
CA ILE A 77 -19.45 -5.64 -1.91
C ILE A 77 -19.08 -4.16 -1.70
N ILE A 78 -18.18 -3.86 -0.78
CA ILE A 78 -17.67 -2.49 -0.58
C ILE A 78 -17.01 -1.95 -1.86
N GLY A 79 -16.22 -2.77 -2.54
CA GLY A 79 -15.61 -2.42 -3.84
C GLY A 79 -16.64 -2.10 -4.92
N LEU A 80 -17.71 -2.90 -5.03
CA LEU A 80 -18.82 -2.61 -5.94
C LEU A 80 -19.51 -1.29 -5.58
N LEU A 81 -19.79 -1.06 -4.29
CA LEU A 81 -20.40 0.19 -3.84
C LEU A 81 -19.52 1.40 -4.15
N LEU A 82 -18.19 1.28 -3.98
CA LEU A 82 -17.23 2.33 -4.35
C LEU A 82 -17.26 2.60 -5.87
N LEU A 83 -17.36 1.56 -6.70
CA LEU A 83 -17.50 1.73 -8.16
C LEU A 83 -18.77 2.49 -8.53
N PHE A 84 -19.90 2.15 -7.90
CA PHE A 84 -21.13 2.93 -8.07
C PHE A 84 -20.96 4.36 -7.57
N ALA A 85 -20.35 4.57 -6.40
CA ALA A 85 -20.11 5.88 -5.82
C ALA A 85 -19.27 6.79 -6.73
N VAL A 86 -18.24 6.25 -7.41
CA VAL A 86 -17.41 6.99 -8.38
C VAL A 86 -18.25 7.55 -9.54
N MET A 87 -19.32 6.87 -9.97
CA MET A 87 -20.16 7.40 -11.06
C MET A 87 -20.86 8.71 -10.66
N PHE A 88 -21.29 8.81 -9.40
CA PHE A 88 -22.01 9.96 -8.87
C PHE A 88 -21.05 11.07 -8.37
N VAL A 89 -20.09 10.72 -7.51
CA VAL A 89 -19.24 11.66 -6.76
C VAL A 89 -17.77 11.66 -7.24
N GLY A 90 -17.44 10.88 -8.27
CA GLY A 90 -16.08 10.81 -8.79
C GLY A 90 -15.65 12.10 -9.48
N GLN A 91 -14.40 12.50 -9.22
CA GLN A 91 -13.76 13.61 -9.93
C GLN A 91 -13.24 13.15 -11.29
N SER A 92 -13.53 13.94 -12.31
CA SER A 92 -13.05 13.73 -13.68
C SER A 92 -11.61 14.20 -13.80
N SER A 93 -10.72 13.30 -14.21
CA SER A 93 -9.35 13.62 -14.61
C SER A 93 -9.07 12.96 -15.95
N HIS A 94 -8.58 13.74 -16.92
CA HIS A 94 -8.27 13.28 -18.28
C HIS A 94 -9.48 12.58 -18.96
N GLY A 95 -10.67 13.17 -18.84
CA GLY A 95 -11.88 12.70 -19.52
C GLY A 95 -12.63 11.52 -18.87
N ALA A 96 -12.20 11.02 -17.71
CA ALA A 96 -12.94 9.97 -17.00
C ALA A 96 -12.97 10.19 -15.47
N LYS A 97 -14.05 9.74 -14.83
CA LYS A 97 -14.20 9.71 -13.36
C LYS A 97 -13.53 8.46 -12.80
N ARG A 98 -12.42 8.63 -12.08
CA ARG A 98 -11.62 7.51 -11.53
C ARG A 98 -11.28 7.65 -10.05
N TRP A 99 -11.34 8.88 -9.53
CA TRP A 99 -10.91 9.20 -8.18
C TRP A 99 -12.10 9.68 -7.35
N LEU A 100 -12.22 9.13 -6.15
CA LEU A 100 -13.03 9.71 -5.08
C LEU A 100 -12.10 10.60 -4.27
N ASN A 101 -12.27 11.91 -4.38
CA ASN A 101 -11.56 12.86 -3.54
C ASN A 101 -12.36 13.02 -2.24
N LEU A 102 -11.81 12.53 -1.13
CA LEU A 102 -12.42 12.56 0.21
C LEU A 102 -11.80 13.65 1.10
N GLY A 103 -10.96 14.53 0.54
CA GLY A 103 -10.17 15.52 1.26
C GLY A 103 -8.74 15.58 0.75
#